data_AF-A0A927AW75-F1
#
_entry.id   AF-A0A927AW75-F1
#
_cell.length_a   1.000
_cell.length_b   1.000
_cell.length_c   1.000
_cell.angle_alpha   90.00
_cell.angle_beta   90.00
_cell.angle_gamma   90.00
#
_symmetry.space_group_name_H-M   'P 1'
#
loop_
_entity.id
_entity.type
_entity.pdbx_description
1 polymer ?
#
loop_
_entity_poly.entity_id
_entity_poly.type
_entity_poly.pdbx_seq_one_letter_code
_entity_poly.pdbx_strand_id
1 'polypeptide(L)'
;MSVDFIRSRFISLILLMVLTFASYGQNTPVDTAHTKEYAIEVAGIKVGIMTANRQQRDKQSVIYTLISDVKVNFLVYKLKIYYKVISLVEQGKLVRSTVDAHTNRGDFSSRTEWKGDHYEITADQYKYTHKGTEALRIDHTVTDMFFKEPTNRSRAYSEYFGDYFTLTSPAKGTYQAKLNDREDEYHYENGQLVKIVKKNPLKNFIIRPIVK
;
A
#
# COMPACT_ATOMS: atom_id res chain seq x y z
N MET A 1 -95.15 17.31 -8.37
CA MET A 1 -93.98 16.52 -7.92
C MET A 1 -92.80 16.90 -8.81
N SER A 2 -91.80 17.59 -8.24
CA SER A 2 -90.42 17.91 -8.70
C SER A 2 -90.08 17.81 -10.21
N VAL A 3 -89.82 18.90 -10.95
CA VAL A 3 -88.60 19.78 -11.03
C VAL A 3 -87.38 19.13 -11.73
N ASP A 4 -87.10 19.66 -12.93
CA ASP A 4 -85.85 20.01 -13.63
C ASP A 4 -84.48 19.41 -13.20
N PHE A 5 -83.62 19.14 -14.20
CA PHE A 5 -82.47 20.01 -14.58
C PHE A 5 -81.26 19.22 -15.13
N ILE A 6 -80.79 19.66 -16.31
CA ILE A 6 -79.55 19.30 -16.99
C ILE A 6 -78.33 19.59 -16.11
N ARG A 7 -77.36 18.66 -15.96
CA ARG A 7 -76.00 19.03 -15.51
C ARG A 7 -74.87 18.24 -16.18
N SER A 8 -74.13 18.99 -17.02
CA SER A 8 -72.74 18.84 -17.42
C SER A 8 -71.79 18.53 -16.25
N ARG A 9 -70.82 17.61 -16.46
CA ARG A 9 -69.44 17.55 -15.89
C ARG A 9 -68.56 16.76 -16.88
N PHE A 10 -67.65 17.32 -17.68
CA PHE A 10 -66.31 17.87 -17.36
C PHE A 10 -65.44 17.01 -16.44
N ILE A 11 -64.18 16.76 -16.88
CA ILE A 11 -62.95 16.39 -16.13
C ILE A 11 -62.79 14.87 -15.93
N SER A 12 -61.68 14.19 -16.23
CA SER A 12 -60.37 14.56 -16.79
C SER A 12 -59.68 13.27 -17.24
N LEU A 13 -58.99 13.36 -18.37
CA LEU A 13 -58.01 12.41 -18.84
C LEU A 13 -56.76 12.52 -17.93
N ILE A 14 -56.53 11.56 -17.02
CA ILE A 14 -55.27 11.49 -16.26
C ILE A 14 -54.32 10.55 -17.02
N LEU A 15 -53.47 11.19 -17.80
CA LEU A 15 -52.26 10.64 -18.40
C LEU A 15 -51.32 10.18 -17.28
N LEU A 16 -51.18 8.86 -17.08
CA LEU A 16 -50.19 8.29 -16.16
C LEU A 16 -48.81 8.37 -16.81
N MET A 17 -48.15 9.52 -16.66
CA MET A 17 -46.76 9.73 -17.09
C MET A 17 -45.85 8.96 -16.11
N VAL A 18 -45.44 7.75 -16.49
CA VAL A 18 -44.43 6.97 -15.76
C VAL A 18 -43.09 7.70 -15.91
N LEU A 19 -42.74 8.50 -14.89
CA LEU A 19 -41.40 9.03 -14.70
C LEU A 19 -40.45 7.85 -14.48
N THR A 20 -39.77 7.44 -15.54
CA THR A 20 -38.54 6.66 -15.44
C THR A 20 -37.49 7.56 -14.78
N PHE A 21 -37.39 7.51 -13.45
CA PHE A 21 -36.23 8.03 -12.76
C PHE A 21 -35.04 7.18 -13.18
N ALA A 22 -34.26 7.71 -14.12
CA ALA A 22 -32.90 7.28 -14.34
C ALA A 22 -32.18 7.38 -12.99
N SER A 23 -31.96 6.23 -12.36
CA SER A 23 -31.09 6.10 -11.20
C SER A 23 -29.68 6.38 -11.69
N TYR A 24 -29.28 7.66 -11.72
CA TYR A 24 -27.88 8.03 -11.80
C TYR A 24 -27.22 7.42 -10.56
N GLY A 25 -26.51 6.31 -10.76
CA GLY A 25 -25.76 5.66 -9.70
C GLY A 25 -24.87 6.69 -9.04
N GLN A 26 -25.13 6.98 -7.76
CA GLN A 26 -24.28 7.85 -6.97
C GLN A 26 -22.90 7.20 -6.89
N ASN A 27 -21.95 7.73 -7.65
CA ASN A 27 -20.53 7.47 -7.45
C ASN A 27 -20.10 8.27 -6.20
N THR A 28 -20.43 7.76 -5.02
CA THR A 28 -19.82 8.26 -3.79
C THR A 28 -18.30 8.08 -3.91
N PRO A 29 -17.49 9.13 -3.69
CA PRO A 29 -16.05 8.97 -3.56
C PRO A 29 -15.77 8.04 -2.37
N VAL A 30 -15.14 6.90 -2.63
CA VAL A 30 -14.64 6.01 -1.57
C VAL A 30 -13.27 6.55 -1.16
N ASP A 31 -13.25 7.60 -0.33
CA ASP A 31 -12.02 8.00 0.38
C ASP A 31 -11.98 7.29 1.73
N THR A 32 -11.33 6.12 1.76
CA THR A 32 -11.19 5.33 2.98
C THR A 32 -9.72 5.02 3.24
N ALA A 33 -9.28 5.29 4.47
CA ALA A 33 -7.91 5.06 4.90
C ALA A 33 -7.86 3.88 5.88
N HIS A 34 -6.92 2.96 5.65
CA HIS A 34 -6.60 1.87 6.56
C HIS A 34 -5.16 2.03 7.01
N THR A 35 -4.94 2.21 8.32
CA THR A 35 -3.62 2.38 8.90
C THR A 35 -3.28 1.18 9.78
N LYS A 36 -2.07 0.65 9.62
CA LYS A 36 -1.46 -0.36 10.49
C LYS A 36 -0.18 0.20 11.08
N GLU A 37 -0.01 0.05 12.39
CA GLU A 37 1.19 0.49 13.11
C GLU A 37 1.97 -0.71 13.64
N TYR A 38 3.29 -0.59 13.61
CA TYR A 38 4.21 -1.64 14.01
C TYR A 38 5.32 -1.07 14.89
N ALA A 39 5.70 -1.81 15.91
CA ALA A 39 6.92 -1.55 16.67
C ALA A 39 8.10 -2.12 15.89
N ILE A 40 9.19 -1.35 15.84
CA ILE A 40 10.49 -1.82 15.33
C ILE A 40 11.35 -2.10 16.55
N GLU A 41 11.91 -3.30 16.63
CA GLU A 41 12.67 -3.79 17.77
C GLU A 41 14.06 -4.26 17.35
N VAL A 42 15.06 -4.00 18.20
CA VAL A 42 16.41 -4.54 18.09
C VAL A 42 16.77 -5.17 19.43
N ALA A 43 17.15 -6.44 19.41
CA ALA A 43 17.44 -7.20 20.64
C ALA A 43 16.31 -7.14 21.69
N GLY A 44 15.05 -7.09 21.25
CA GLY A 44 13.86 -7.02 22.11
C GLY A 44 13.53 -5.63 22.65
N ILE A 45 14.32 -4.61 22.31
CA ILE A 45 14.06 -3.22 22.71
C ILE A 45 13.39 -2.50 21.54
N LYS A 46 12.26 -1.83 21.80
CA LYS A 46 11.60 -0.97 20.81
C LYS A 46 12.50 0.23 20.49
N VAL A 47 12.84 0.37 19.20
CA VAL A 47 13.71 1.43 18.68
C VAL A 47 13.00 2.43 17.78
N GLY A 48 11.76 2.13 17.39
CA GLY A 48 11.03 2.98 16.48
C GLY A 48 9.62 2.47 16.21
N ILE A 49 8.96 3.17 15.30
CA ILE A 49 7.63 2.84 14.83
C ILE A 49 7.65 2.83 13.31
N MET A 50 6.91 1.89 12.73
CA MET A 50 6.56 1.88 11.33
C MET A 50 5.05 2.01 11.17
N THR A 51 4.62 2.90 10.29
CA THR A 51 3.21 3.14 9.97
C THR A 51 3.00 2.84 8.49
N ALA A 52 2.12 1.88 8.20
CA ALA A 52 1.65 1.60 6.86
C ALA A 52 0.23 2.14 6.71
N ASN A 53 0.01 3.02 5.74
CA ASN A 53 -1.30 3.56 5.39
C ASN A 53 -1.68 3.14 3.96
N ARG A 54 -2.93 2.71 3.79
CA ARG A 54 -3.56 2.45 2.51
C ARG A 54 -4.78 3.37 2.39
N GLN A 55 -4.69 4.36 1.50
CA GLN A 55 -5.76 5.29 1.21
C GLN A 55 -6.39 4.96 -0.15
N GLN A 56 -7.61 4.44 -0.14
CA GLN A 56 -8.43 4.36 -1.34
C GLN A 56 -8.87 5.78 -1.69
N ARG A 57 -8.60 6.27 -2.91
CA ARG A 57 -9.04 7.60 -3.37
C ARG A 57 -10.36 7.55 -4.12
N ASP A 58 -10.51 6.54 -4.95
CA ASP A 58 -11.71 6.24 -5.74
C ASP A 58 -11.78 4.74 -6.04
N LYS A 59 -12.63 4.27 -6.96
CA LYS A 59 -12.78 2.84 -7.27
C LYS A 59 -11.55 2.18 -7.90
N GLN A 60 -10.62 2.95 -8.44
CA GLN A 60 -9.47 2.47 -9.22
C GLN A 60 -8.13 2.95 -8.67
N SER A 61 -8.09 4.03 -7.88
CA SER A 61 -6.87 4.63 -7.35
C SER A 61 -6.67 4.38 -5.86
N VAL A 62 -5.45 3.97 -5.51
CA VAL A 62 -4.98 3.73 -4.13
C VAL A 62 -3.63 4.38 -3.94
N ILE A 63 -3.46 5.08 -2.82
CA ILE A 63 -2.15 5.55 -2.36
C ILE A 63 -1.74 4.71 -1.17
N TYR A 64 -0.57 4.10 -1.27
CA TYR A 64 0.10 3.46 -0.15
C TYR A 64 1.20 4.38 0.38
N THR A 65 1.27 4.51 1.70
CA THR A 65 2.35 5.22 2.38
C THR A 65 2.96 4.31 3.43
N LEU A 66 4.27 4.14 3.42
CA LEU A 66 5.00 3.42 4.47
C LEU A 66 6.02 4.36 5.09
N ILE A 67 5.91 4.64 6.38
CA ILE A 67 6.84 5.51 7.11
C ILE A 67 7.47 4.68 8.22
N SER A 68 8.79 4.72 8.33
CA SER A 68 9.55 4.17 9.45
C SER A 68 10.36 5.29 10.08
N ASP A 69 10.21 5.45 11.39
CA ASP A 69 10.97 6.40 12.19
C ASP A 69 11.66 5.65 13.33
N VAL A 70 12.97 5.49 13.19
CA VAL A 70 13.86 4.90 14.19
C VAL A 70 14.82 5.97 14.65
N LYS A 71 14.74 6.34 15.92
CA LYS A 71 15.63 7.33 16.53
C LYS A 71 15.92 6.93 17.97
N VAL A 72 17.04 6.23 18.17
CA VAL A 72 17.49 5.79 19.50
C VAL A 72 18.95 6.08 19.74
N ASN A 73 19.27 6.27 21.02
CA ASN A 73 20.63 6.44 21.51
C ASN A 73 20.90 5.36 22.56
N PHE A 74 21.65 4.33 22.17
CA PHE A 74 22.05 3.22 23.04
C PHE A 74 23.48 3.41 23.53
N LEU A 75 23.69 4.05 24.68
CA LEU A 75 24.99 4.31 25.33
C LEU A 75 26.11 4.81 24.37
N VAL A 76 26.69 3.92 23.54
CA VAL A 76 27.74 4.18 22.55
C VAL A 76 27.27 4.23 21.08
N TYR A 77 26.03 3.86 20.77
CA TYR A 77 25.51 3.77 19.39
C TYR A 77 24.24 4.61 19.20
N LYS A 78 24.31 5.58 18.29
CA LYS A 78 23.14 6.31 17.81
C LYS A 78 22.61 5.59 16.58
N LEU A 79 21.30 5.33 16.54
CA LEU A 79 20.61 4.82 15.36
C LEU A 79 19.56 5.84 14.94
N LYS A 80 19.74 6.39 13.74
CA LYS A 80 18.76 7.23 13.06
C LYS A 80 18.48 6.62 11.69
N ILE A 81 17.24 6.22 11.48
CA ILE A 81 16.72 5.77 10.20
C ILE A 81 15.31 6.33 10.07
N TYR A 82 15.18 7.37 9.24
CA TYR A 82 13.91 7.76 8.69
C TYR A 82 13.80 7.15 7.29
N TYR A 83 12.64 6.61 6.97
CA TYR A 83 12.36 6.00 5.68
C TYR A 83 10.89 6.21 5.33
N LYS A 84 10.62 6.71 4.14
CA LYS A 84 9.26 6.98 3.65
C LYS A 84 9.10 6.51 2.23
N VAL A 85 8.08 5.69 1.99
CA VAL A 85 7.60 5.27 0.67
C VAL A 85 6.26 5.90 0.42
N ILE A 86 6.03 6.40 -0.79
CA ILE A 86 4.70 6.70 -1.30
C ILE A 86 4.54 5.97 -2.64
N SER A 87 3.50 5.16 -2.78
CA SER A 87 3.16 4.47 -4.03
C SER A 87 1.74 4.80 -4.46
N LEU A 88 1.59 5.33 -5.67
CA LEU A 88 0.32 5.51 -6.35
C LEU A 88 0.06 4.27 -7.22
N VAL A 89 -1.09 3.63 -6.99
CA VAL A 89 -1.54 2.46 -7.73
C VAL A 89 -2.88 2.79 -8.38
N GLU A 90 -2.98 2.60 -9.69
CA GLU A 90 -4.21 2.79 -10.45
C GLU A 90 -4.57 1.51 -11.18
N GLN A 91 -5.83 1.09 -11.07
CA GLN A 91 -6.35 -0.17 -11.63
C GLN A 91 -5.46 -1.38 -11.25
N GLY A 92 -4.89 -1.35 -10.04
CA GLY A 92 -3.97 -2.36 -9.50
C GLY A 92 -2.54 -2.35 -10.08
N LYS A 93 -2.17 -1.33 -10.86
CA LYS A 93 -0.84 -1.13 -11.44
C LYS A 93 -0.12 -0.03 -10.69
N LEU A 94 1.14 -0.23 -10.31
CA LEU A 94 1.97 0.86 -9.82
C LEU A 94 2.08 1.93 -10.92
N VAL A 95 1.70 3.17 -10.65
CA VAL A 95 1.89 4.30 -11.57
C VAL A 95 3.15 5.05 -11.19
N ARG A 96 3.35 5.27 -9.89
CA ARG A 96 4.53 5.95 -9.35
C ARG A 96 4.86 5.43 -7.96
N SER A 97 6.14 5.24 -7.68
CA SER A 97 6.67 5.10 -6.33
C SER A 97 7.81 6.08 -6.11
N THR A 98 7.88 6.65 -4.92
CA THR A 98 9.02 7.45 -4.44
C THR A 98 9.43 6.98 -3.06
N VAL A 99 10.73 6.95 -2.83
CA VAL A 99 11.29 6.64 -1.52
C VAL A 99 12.28 7.71 -1.11
N ASP A 100 12.18 8.17 0.13
CA ASP A 100 13.12 9.06 0.78
C ASP A 100 13.63 8.39 2.06
N ALA A 101 14.94 8.34 2.26
CA ALA A 101 15.54 7.81 3.47
C ALA A 101 16.62 8.72 4.02
N HIS A 102 16.53 9.04 5.31
CA HIS A 102 17.53 9.85 6.03
C HIS A 102 18.12 9.02 7.15
N THR A 103 19.41 8.66 7.02
CA THR A 103 20.07 7.73 7.92
C THR A 103 21.38 8.30 8.46
N ASN A 104 21.97 7.63 9.45
CA ASN A 104 23.35 7.94 9.87
C ASN A 104 24.40 7.72 8.78
N ARG A 105 24.04 7.03 7.68
CA ARG A 105 24.93 6.73 6.55
C ARG A 105 24.76 7.69 5.38
N GLY A 106 23.83 8.64 5.47
CA GLY A 106 23.50 9.58 4.41
C GLY A 106 22.01 9.60 4.09
N ASP A 107 21.70 10.41 3.09
CA ASP A 107 20.37 10.56 2.50
C ASP A 107 20.31 9.78 1.19
N PHE A 108 19.21 9.07 0.98
CA PHE A 108 19.04 8.14 -0.12
C PHE A 108 17.64 8.27 -0.70
N SER A 109 17.49 7.95 -1.98
CA SER A 109 16.20 8.06 -2.64
C SER A 109 16.03 7.05 -3.77
N SER A 110 14.79 6.69 -4.05
CA SER A 110 14.44 5.96 -5.27
C SER A 110 13.14 6.46 -5.86
N ARG A 111 12.98 6.20 -7.15
CA ARG A 111 11.81 6.55 -7.95
C ARG A 111 11.56 5.50 -9.01
N THR A 112 10.30 5.12 -9.12
CA THR A 112 9.76 4.25 -10.16
C THR A 112 8.55 4.92 -10.76
N GLU A 113 8.48 5.06 -12.08
CA GLU A 113 7.37 5.77 -12.73
C GLU A 113 7.00 5.14 -14.07
N TRP A 114 5.72 4.85 -14.27
CA TRP A 114 5.19 4.42 -15.56
C TRP A 114 5.17 5.59 -16.55
N LYS A 115 5.75 5.40 -17.73
CA LYS A 115 5.84 6.42 -18.80
C LYS A 115 4.86 6.23 -19.95
N GLY A 116 4.08 5.15 -19.93
CA GLY A 116 3.08 4.84 -20.96
C GLY A 116 3.22 3.42 -21.48
N ASP A 117 4.46 2.99 -21.73
CA ASP A 117 4.86 1.69 -22.29
C ASP A 117 5.86 0.92 -21.40
N HIS A 118 6.62 1.63 -20.56
CA HIS A 118 7.55 1.05 -19.59
C HIS A 118 7.64 1.88 -18.31
N TYR A 119 8.27 1.33 -17.29
CA TYR A 119 8.71 2.03 -16.09
C TYR A 119 10.11 2.59 -16.28
N GLU A 120 10.34 3.83 -15.86
CA GLU A 120 11.67 4.34 -15.55
C GLU A 120 11.96 4.12 -14.06
N ILE A 121 13.15 3.59 -13.76
CA ILE A 121 13.57 3.25 -12.41
C ILE A 121 14.93 3.89 -12.12
N THR A 122 15.01 4.59 -10.98
CA THR A 122 16.26 5.06 -10.39
C THR A 122 16.24 4.77 -8.90
N ALA A 123 17.28 4.13 -8.38
CA ALA A 123 17.48 3.93 -6.94
C ALA A 123 18.92 4.27 -6.58
N ASP A 124 19.09 5.14 -5.58
CA ASP A 124 20.37 5.49 -4.99
C ASP A 124 20.29 5.20 -3.50
N GLN A 125 20.93 4.11 -3.10
CA GLN A 125 20.91 3.54 -1.76
C GLN A 125 22.32 3.33 -1.22
N TYR A 126 22.44 3.13 0.09
CA TYR A 126 23.73 2.88 0.70
C TYR A 126 24.41 1.66 0.06
N LYS A 127 25.52 1.90 -0.65
CA LYS A 127 26.31 0.90 -1.40
C LYS A 127 25.52 0.15 -2.49
N TYR A 128 24.41 0.71 -2.97
CA TYR A 128 23.63 0.10 -4.03
C TYR A 128 23.00 1.20 -4.89
N THR A 129 23.30 1.20 -6.18
CA THR A 129 22.65 2.07 -7.15
C THR A 129 22.06 1.22 -8.25
N HIS A 130 20.89 1.63 -8.75
CA HIS A 130 20.21 0.97 -9.85
C HIS A 130 19.57 2.02 -10.75
N LYS A 131 19.73 1.84 -12.06
CA LYS A 131 19.01 2.60 -13.08
C LYS A 131 18.59 1.61 -14.16
N GLY A 132 17.31 1.59 -14.48
CA GLY A 132 16.77 0.59 -15.37
C GLY A 132 15.40 0.94 -15.90
N THR A 133 14.89 0.04 -16.74
CA THR A 133 13.52 0.07 -17.24
C THR A 133 12.86 -1.29 -17.06
N GLU A 134 11.54 -1.29 -16.91
CA GLU A 134 10.72 -2.49 -16.81
C GLU A 134 9.48 -2.30 -17.68
N ALA A 135 9.27 -3.16 -18.68
CA ALA A 135 8.09 -3.07 -19.54
C ALA A 135 6.88 -3.77 -18.93
N LEU A 136 7.13 -4.75 -18.05
CA LEU A 136 6.07 -5.53 -17.42
C LEU A 136 5.40 -4.74 -16.31
N ARG A 137 4.09 -4.95 -16.18
CA ARG A 137 3.28 -4.38 -15.13
C ARG A 137 3.83 -4.73 -13.74
N ILE A 138 4.07 -3.71 -12.91
CA ILE A 138 4.32 -3.88 -11.48
C ILE A 138 2.96 -3.87 -10.77
N ASP A 139 2.52 -5.02 -10.25
CA ASP A 139 1.19 -5.22 -9.65
C ASP A 139 1.23 -5.71 -8.19
N HIS A 140 2.43 -5.85 -7.63
CA HIS A 140 2.63 -6.25 -6.25
C HIS A 140 3.96 -5.70 -5.71
N THR A 141 3.89 -4.87 -4.68
CA THR A 141 5.06 -4.24 -4.04
C THR A 141 5.30 -4.76 -2.62
N VAL A 142 6.45 -4.43 -2.04
CA VAL A 142 6.73 -4.75 -0.63
C VAL A 142 5.75 -4.03 0.30
N THR A 143 5.29 -2.81 -0.04
CA THR A 143 4.28 -2.13 0.78
C THR A 143 2.93 -2.86 0.79
N ASP A 144 2.53 -3.51 -0.32
CA ASP A 144 1.29 -4.32 -0.35
C ASP A 144 1.31 -5.45 0.68
N MET A 145 2.48 -6.02 0.95
CA MET A 145 2.66 -7.14 1.88
C MET A 145 2.28 -6.77 3.34
N PHE A 146 2.20 -5.49 3.70
CA PHE A 146 1.70 -5.05 5.00
C PHE A 146 0.17 -5.17 5.13
N PHE A 147 -0.54 -5.15 4.01
CA PHE A 147 -2.00 -5.18 3.97
C PHE A 147 -2.55 -6.55 3.58
N LYS A 148 -1.79 -7.33 2.79
CA LYS A 148 -2.24 -8.61 2.27
C LYS A 148 -1.11 -9.63 2.23
N GLU A 149 -1.40 -10.85 2.68
CA GLU A 149 -0.51 -12.00 2.52
C GLU A 149 -0.25 -12.29 1.01
N PRO A 150 1.01 -12.46 0.59
CA PRO A 150 1.38 -12.63 -0.82
C PRO A 150 1.15 -14.07 -1.33
N THR A 151 -0.06 -14.60 -1.10
CA THR A 151 -0.45 -15.94 -1.58
C THR A 151 -0.31 -16.02 -3.10
N ASN A 152 0.36 -17.06 -3.61
CA ASN A 152 0.60 -17.29 -5.04
C ASN A 152 1.45 -16.21 -5.74
N ARG A 153 2.28 -15.46 -4.99
CA ARG A 153 3.25 -14.52 -5.56
C ARG A 153 4.66 -15.09 -5.42
N SER A 154 5.42 -15.09 -6.51
CA SER A 154 6.84 -15.49 -6.53
C SER A 154 7.80 -14.31 -6.45
N ARG A 155 7.29 -13.08 -6.51
CA ARG A 155 8.08 -11.85 -6.43
C ARG A 155 7.27 -10.70 -5.87
N ALA A 156 7.95 -9.74 -5.24
CA ALA A 156 7.41 -8.45 -4.84
C ALA A 156 8.40 -7.34 -5.21
N TYR A 157 7.89 -6.27 -5.80
CA TYR A 157 8.71 -5.13 -6.18
C TYR A 157 9.15 -4.35 -4.95
N SER A 158 10.46 -4.20 -4.75
CA SER A 158 11.02 -3.35 -3.71
C SER A 158 11.07 -1.92 -4.22
N GLU A 159 10.23 -1.06 -3.65
CA GLU A 159 10.23 0.36 -3.94
C GLU A 159 11.59 1.00 -3.60
N TYR A 160 12.26 0.54 -2.55
CA TYR A 160 13.56 1.05 -2.11
C TYR A 160 14.69 0.68 -3.07
N PHE A 161 14.77 -0.58 -3.50
CA PHE A 161 15.85 -1.03 -4.39
C PHE A 161 15.53 -0.79 -5.87
N GLY A 162 14.28 -0.51 -6.22
CA GLY A 162 13.86 -0.42 -7.61
C GLY A 162 13.90 -1.77 -8.34
N ASP A 163 13.91 -2.88 -7.60
CA ASP A 163 14.10 -4.24 -8.14
C ASP A 163 13.22 -5.23 -7.36
N TYR A 164 13.11 -6.47 -7.84
CA TYR A 164 12.23 -7.48 -7.27
C TYR A 164 12.93 -8.35 -6.22
N PHE A 165 12.32 -8.45 -5.05
CA PHE A 165 12.57 -9.60 -4.19
C PHE A 165 11.97 -10.85 -4.82
N THR A 166 12.74 -11.94 -4.84
CA THR A 166 12.18 -13.28 -5.05
C THR A 166 11.52 -13.74 -3.76
N LEU A 167 10.29 -14.24 -3.85
CA LEU A 167 9.51 -14.74 -2.73
C LEU A 167 9.46 -16.27 -2.75
N THR A 168 9.76 -16.88 -1.61
CA THR A 168 9.58 -18.33 -1.38
C THR A 168 8.81 -18.56 -0.08
N SER A 169 7.93 -19.56 -0.04
CA SER A 169 7.14 -19.89 1.16
C SER A 169 7.59 -21.23 1.76
N PRO A 170 8.54 -21.24 2.71
CA PRO A 170 9.04 -22.48 3.30
C PRO A 170 8.02 -23.18 4.20
N ALA A 171 7.03 -22.44 4.70
CA ALA A 171 5.94 -22.94 5.52
C ALA A 171 4.70 -22.05 5.34
N LYS A 172 3.51 -22.58 5.63
CA LYS A 172 2.26 -21.82 5.58
C LYS A 172 2.38 -20.53 6.40
N GLY A 173 1.99 -19.40 5.81
CA GLY A 173 2.06 -18.09 6.45
C GLY A 173 3.48 -17.54 6.61
N THR A 174 4.53 -18.21 6.12
CA THR A 174 5.91 -17.70 6.19
C THR A 174 6.43 -17.49 4.78
N TYR A 175 7.05 -16.33 4.55
CA TYR A 175 7.63 -15.94 3.27
C TYR A 175 9.04 -15.40 3.48
N GLN A 176 9.99 -15.93 2.73
CA GLN A 176 11.33 -15.39 2.59
C GLN A 176 11.38 -14.51 1.34
N ALA A 177 11.90 -13.30 1.48
CA ALA A 177 12.14 -12.36 0.40
C ALA A 177 13.65 -12.18 0.22
N LYS A 178 14.17 -12.47 -0.98
CA LYS A 178 15.62 -12.40 -1.28
C LYS A 178 15.93 -11.52 -2.47
N LEU A 179 16.94 -10.66 -2.32
CA LEU A 179 17.49 -9.80 -3.37
C LEU A 179 19.00 -9.66 -3.14
N ASN A 180 19.80 -10.33 -3.97
CA ASN A 180 21.25 -10.44 -3.79
C ASN A 180 21.62 -10.98 -2.39
N ASP A 181 22.39 -10.21 -1.62
CA ASP A 181 22.82 -10.49 -0.25
C ASP A 181 21.78 -10.10 0.81
N ARG A 182 20.62 -9.56 0.41
CA ARG A 182 19.55 -9.11 1.30
C ARG A 182 18.50 -10.19 1.45
N GLU A 183 18.08 -10.41 2.68
CA GLU A 183 17.05 -11.38 3.01
C GLU A 183 16.17 -10.86 4.14
N ASP A 184 14.86 -10.96 3.91
CA ASP A 184 13.84 -10.63 4.89
C ASP A 184 12.87 -11.80 5.05
N GLU A 185 12.27 -11.94 6.22
CA GLU A 185 11.24 -12.93 6.49
C GLU A 185 9.95 -12.24 6.92
N TYR A 186 8.82 -12.67 6.37
CA TYR A 186 7.49 -12.17 6.66
C TYR A 186 6.64 -13.32 7.19
N HIS A 187 5.96 -13.09 8.30
CA HIS A 187 5.09 -14.08 8.93
C HIS A 187 3.67 -13.54 9.05
N TYR A 188 2.72 -14.38 8.67
CA TYR A 188 1.30 -14.11 8.61
C TYR A 188 0.52 -15.13 9.43
N GLU A 189 -0.53 -14.66 10.08
CA GLU A 189 -1.54 -15.48 10.74
C GLU A 189 -2.90 -15.04 10.21
N ASN A 190 -3.69 -15.98 9.67
CA ASN A 190 -5.01 -15.71 9.10
C ASN A 190 -5.01 -14.54 8.07
N GLY A 191 -3.99 -14.47 7.21
CA GLY A 191 -3.87 -13.39 6.22
C GLY A 191 -3.30 -12.07 6.75
N GLN A 192 -3.06 -11.95 8.06
CA GLN A 192 -2.56 -10.74 8.71
C GLN A 192 -1.07 -10.84 9.00
N LEU A 193 -0.31 -9.81 8.63
CA LEU A 193 1.11 -9.72 8.93
C LEU A 193 1.32 -9.58 10.45
N VAL A 194 2.02 -10.53 11.07
CA VAL A 194 2.29 -10.55 12.52
C VAL A 194 3.75 -10.32 12.88
N LYS A 195 4.68 -10.52 11.94
CA LYS A 195 6.11 -10.32 12.18
C LYS A 195 6.88 -10.13 10.87
N ILE A 196 7.82 -9.19 10.85
CA ILE A 196 8.88 -9.12 9.86
C ILE A 196 10.22 -9.30 10.56
N VAL A 197 11.12 -10.06 9.98
CA VAL A 197 12.54 -10.16 10.37
C VAL A 197 13.36 -9.56 9.23
N LYS A 198 13.95 -8.38 9.46
CA LYS A 198 14.92 -7.80 8.52
C LYS A 198 16.32 -8.25 8.95
N LYS A 199 16.98 -9.07 8.13
CA LYS A 199 18.31 -9.58 8.49
C LYS A 199 19.35 -8.47 8.42
N ASN A 200 20.22 -8.45 9.43
CA ASN A 200 21.30 -7.46 9.49
C ASN A 200 22.56 -8.12 10.10
N PRO A 201 23.77 -7.78 9.62
CA PRO A 201 25.01 -8.40 10.11
C PRO A 201 25.26 -8.26 11.61
N LEU A 202 24.78 -7.18 12.25
CA LEU A 202 24.95 -6.96 13.69
C LEU A 202 23.82 -7.60 14.50
N LYS A 203 22.58 -7.22 14.19
CA LYS A 203 21.39 -7.74 14.85
C LYS A 203 20.16 -7.49 13.99
N ASN A 204 19.34 -8.51 13.81
CA ASN A 204 18.09 -8.39 13.06
C ASN A 204 17.17 -7.34 13.67
N PHE A 205 16.47 -6.62 12.81
CA PHE A 205 15.33 -5.82 13.20
C PHE A 205 14.09 -6.70 13.16
N ILE A 206 13.30 -6.65 14.23
CA ILE A 206 12.03 -7.34 14.34
C ILE A 206 10.93 -6.29 14.26
N ILE A 207 9.97 -6.47 13.36
CA ILE A 207 8.84 -5.55 13.19
C ILE A 207 7.57 -6.31 13.53
N ARG A 208 6.77 -5.82 14.48
CA ARG A 208 5.55 -6.48 14.95
C ARG A 208 4.39 -5.49 15.05
N PRO A 209 3.14 -5.88 14.74
CA PRO A 209 1.99 -5.02 14.95
C PRO A 209 1.94 -4.49 16.37
N ILE A 210 1.59 -3.22 16.53
CA ILE A 210 1.22 -2.66 17.84
C ILE A 210 -0.23 -3.05 18.05
N VAL A 211 -0.47 -4.06 18.90
CA VAL A 211 -1.81 -4.40 19.35
C VAL A 211 -2.28 -3.27 20.27
N LYS A 212 -3.44 -2.68 19.96
CA LYS A 212 -4.13 -1.75 20.86
C LYS A 212 -5.02 -2.52 21.81
#